data_AF-A0FIG1-F1
#
_entry.id   AF-A0FIG1-F1
#
_cell.length_a   1.000
_cell.length_b   1.000
_cell.length_c   1.000
_cell.angle_alpha   90.00
_cell.angle_beta   90.00
_cell.angle_gamma   90.00
#
_symmetry.space_group_name_H-M   'P 1'
#
loop_
_entity.id
_entity.type
_entity.pdbx_description
1 polymer ?
#
loop_
_entity_poly.entity_id
_entity_poly.type
_entity_poly.pdbx_seq_one_letter_code
_entity_poly.pdbx_strand_id
1 'polypeptide(L)'
;GYPESLTDPSYCEQILVLTYPIIGNYGVPDNDKDEHGLPRWFESHKIWAAGLVVSELCTKPNHWRQTKSLSDWMKEEGIPGIQKIDTRALTKIIREKGTILGRIVNELPAKLESLPSIVDPNTENLVAKVSRTTKTTYNPKGFPRICVVDCGLKYNQIRCLVSRGARLDVVPWNHKIQNEEYDGLFLSNGPGDPSMCKETLDNLKKVLSSPKKKPIFGICLGHQLLSLAAGCKSYKLRYGNRGHNQPAVHEGTRRCYMTSQNHGFAIDATNLPKDWEALFTNANDGSNEGVIHSNLPYFSVQFHPEHTAGPEDLECLFDVFLDTVKDTLSGKPSISVKERLHKTLAYDAPDDLITNRPKKVLILGSGGLSIGQAGEFDYSGSQAIKALKEEKIKTVLINPNIATVQTSKGMADKVYFLPILPEYVEQVIQSERPDGVLLTFGGQTALNCGVELQNQGIFEKYDVKILGTPISSIIETEDRKLFAERVSKIGGQVAPSCAVYSIQEALEAAEKLGYPVMVRAAFSLGGLGSGFASTKDELKALAQQALAHSSQLIIDKSLQG
;
A
#
# COMPACT_ATOMS: atom_id res chain seq x y z
N GLY A 1 -11.92 -5.09 -0.59
CA GLY A 1 -12.11 -6.14 -1.58
C GLY A 1 -12.32 -7.51 -0.97
N TYR A 2 -13.48 -7.74 -0.32
CA TYR A 2 -13.88 -9.10 0.04
C TYR A 2 -14.33 -9.94 -1.17
N PRO A 3 -14.91 -9.38 -2.27
CA PRO A 3 -15.18 -10.18 -3.46
C PRO A 3 -13.91 -10.76 -4.09
N GLU A 4 -12.86 -9.95 -4.21
CA GLU A 4 -11.55 -10.33 -4.72
C GLU A 4 -10.89 -11.37 -3.79
N SER A 5 -10.97 -11.18 -2.47
CA SER A 5 -10.44 -12.17 -1.51
C SER A 5 -11.18 -13.51 -1.57
N LEU A 6 -12.51 -13.52 -1.67
CA LEU A 6 -13.29 -14.76 -1.73
C LEU A 6 -13.05 -15.55 -3.02
N THR A 7 -12.68 -14.85 -4.09
CA THR A 7 -12.35 -15.44 -5.39
C THR A 7 -10.86 -15.70 -5.58
N ASP A 8 -10.01 -15.50 -4.57
CA ASP A 8 -8.60 -15.93 -4.59
C ASP A 8 -8.51 -17.47 -4.45
N PRO A 9 -7.96 -18.19 -5.46
CA PRO A 9 -7.82 -19.64 -5.41
C PRO A 9 -6.97 -20.16 -4.23
N SER A 10 -6.14 -19.31 -3.65
CA SER A 10 -5.27 -19.66 -2.52
C SER A 10 -6.07 -19.98 -1.24
N TYR A 11 -7.36 -19.60 -1.17
CA TYR A 11 -8.29 -19.97 -0.10
C TYR A 11 -9.07 -21.27 -0.35
N CYS A 12 -8.76 -22.02 -1.42
CA CYS A 12 -9.40 -23.30 -1.69
C CYS A 12 -9.39 -24.20 -0.43
N GLU A 13 -10.55 -24.71 -0.05
CA GLU A 13 -10.78 -25.56 1.14
C GLU A 13 -10.49 -24.88 2.50
N GLN A 14 -10.34 -23.55 2.54
CA GLN A 14 -10.12 -22.79 3.78
C GLN A 14 -11.38 -22.04 4.21
N ILE A 15 -11.61 -21.97 5.52
CA ILE A 15 -12.62 -21.09 6.11
C ILE A 15 -11.97 -19.73 6.35
N LEU A 16 -12.45 -18.71 5.63
CA LEU A 16 -11.91 -17.37 5.71
C LEU A 16 -12.52 -16.61 6.90
N VAL A 17 -11.67 -16.09 7.78
CA VAL A 17 -12.08 -15.23 8.89
C VAL A 17 -11.65 -13.80 8.57
N LEU A 18 -12.60 -12.89 8.39
CA LEU A 18 -12.31 -11.50 8.11
C LEU A 18 -12.18 -10.69 9.41
N THR A 19 -11.06 -9.98 9.54
CA THR A 19 -10.74 -9.16 10.72
C THR A 19 -11.45 -7.81 10.70
N TYR A 20 -11.75 -7.27 9.51
CA TYR A 20 -12.58 -6.07 9.40
C TYR A 20 -14.00 -6.39 9.88
N PRO A 21 -14.55 -5.64 10.85
CA PRO A 21 -15.72 -6.10 11.58
C PRO A 21 -17.02 -6.05 10.77
N ILE A 22 -17.14 -5.16 9.79
CA ILE A 22 -18.38 -4.93 9.04
C ILE A 22 -18.19 -5.35 7.59
N ILE A 23 -18.76 -6.48 7.19
CA ILE A 23 -18.54 -7.08 5.87
C ILE A 23 -19.81 -6.99 5.03
N GLY A 24 -19.65 -6.83 3.72
CA GLY A 24 -20.76 -6.77 2.78
C GLY A 24 -21.21 -5.37 2.41
N ASN A 25 -20.57 -4.30 2.92
CA ASN A 25 -20.99 -2.89 2.76
C ASN A 25 -21.21 -2.45 1.31
N TYR A 26 -20.46 -3.01 0.38
CA TYR A 26 -20.48 -2.65 -1.04
C TYR A 26 -21.27 -3.64 -1.90
N GLY A 27 -21.89 -4.66 -1.28
CA GLY A 27 -22.55 -5.75 -1.98
C GLY A 27 -21.57 -6.54 -2.85
N VAL A 28 -22.05 -7.06 -3.96
CA VAL A 28 -21.24 -7.80 -4.94
C VAL A 28 -21.46 -7.14 -6.30
N PRO A 29 -20.37 -6.88 -7.05
CA PRO A 29 -20.47 -6.31 -8.40
C PRO A 29 -21.01 -7.34 -9.41
N ASP A 30 -21.36 -6.88 -10.61
CA ASP A 30 -21.78 -7.77 -11.70
C ASP A 30 -20.62 -8.64 -12.23
N ASN A 31 -20.94 -9.62 -13.06
CA ASN A 31 -20.01 -10.50 -13.77
C ASN A 31 -19.51 -9.91 -15.11
N ASP A 32 -19.45 -8.58 -15.21
CA ASP A 32 -18.91 -7.89 -16.38
C ASP A 32 -17.52 -8.40 -16.74
N LYS A 33 -17.25 -8.52 -18.04
CA LYS A 33 -15.96 -8.95 -18.55
C LYS A 33 -15.11 -7.75 -18.97
N ASP A 34 -13.81 -7.87 -18.83
CA ASP A 34 -12.84 -6.98 -19.45
C ASP A 34 -12.63 -7.31 -20.94
N GLU A 35 -11.81 -6.50 -21.60
CA GLU A 35 -11.42 -6.64 -23.01
C GLU A 35 -10.72 -7.98 -23.34
N HIS A 36 -10.30 -8.74 -22.31
CA HIS A 36 -9.68 -10.06 -22.43
C HIS A 36 -10.64 -11.20 -22.09
N GLY A 37 -11.91 -10.89 -21.82
CA GLY A 37 -12.95 -11.87 -21.51
C GLY A 37 -12.90 -12.41 -20.08
N LEU A 38 -12.12 -11.78 -19.19
CA LEU A 38 -12.03 -12.14 -17.77
C LEU A 38 -13.05 -11.34 -16.95
N PRO A 39 -13.67 -11.92 -15.91
CA PRO A 39 -14.52 -11.19 -14.97
C PRO A 39 -13.78 -10.01 -14.32
N ARG A 40 -14.22 -8.78 -14.59
CA ARG A 40 -13.53 -7.53 -14.26
C ARG A 40 -13.25 -7.34 -12.76
N TRP A 41 -14.16 -7.84 -11.92
CA TRP A 41 -14.18 -7.54 -10.48
C TRP A 41 -13.84 -8.73 -9.58
N PHE A 42 -13.43 -9.84 -10.19
CA PHE A 42 -13.12 -11.08 -9.49
C PHE A 42 -11.76 -11.61 -9.93
N GLU A 43 -11.11 -12.34 -9.02
CA GLU A 43 -9.77 -12.89 -9.25
C GLU A 43 -9.78 -14.34 -9.74
N SER A 44 -10.97 -14.94 -9.82
CA SER A 44 -11.19 -16.21 -10.50
C SER A 44 -12.67 -16.35 -10.91
N HIS A 45 -13.09 -17.53 -11.36
CA HIS A 45 -14.45 -17.77 -11.86
C HIS A 45 -15.50 -18.07 -10.78
N LYS A 46 -15.10 -18.26 -9.51
CA LYS A 46 -16.02 -18.62 -8.42
C LYS A 46 -15.45 -18.28 -7.05
N ILE A 47 -16.24 -18.46 -5.99
CA ILE A 47 -15.72 -18.43 -4.62
C ILE A 47 -14.91 -19.69 -4.34
N TRP A 48 -13.67 -19.53 -3.86
CA TRP A 48 -12.80 -20.66 -3.49
C TRP A 48 -12.77 -20.95 -1.99
N ALA A 49 -13.05 -19.96 -1.15
CA ALA A 49 -13.17 -20.18 0.28
C ALA A 49 -14.28 -21.19 0.58
N ALA A 50 -14.00 -22.18 1.42
CA ALA A 50 -14.97 -23.20 1.84
C ALA A 50 -16.05 -22.65 2.78
N GLY A 51 -15.79 -21.49 3.39
CA GLY A 51 -16.77 -20.78 4.19
C GLY A 51 -16.26 -19.42 4.64
N LEU A 52 -17.15 -18.58 5.14
CA LEU A 52 -16.85 -17.23 5.58
C LEU A 52 -17.31 -16.99 7.03
N VAL A 53 -16.43 -16.43 7.85
CA VAL A 53 -16.71 -16.03 9.23
C VAL A 53 -16.50 -14.52 9.36
N VAL A 54 -17.53 -13.81 9.79
CA VAL A 54 -17.51 -12.35 9.98
C VAL A 54 -18.06 -11.95 11.34
N SER A 55 -17.74 -10.73 11.78
CA SER A 55 -18.35 -10.15 12.98
C SER A 55 -19.76 -9.64 12.66
N GLU A 56 -19.89 -8.74 11.70
CA GLU A 56 -21.18 -8.16 11.31
C GLU A 56 -21.35 -8.18 9.79
N LEU A 57 -22.56 -8.51 9.34
CA LEU A 57 -22.94 -8.47 7.92
C LEU A 57 -23.81 -7.24 7.63
N CYS A 58 -23.39 -6.41 6.69
CA CYS A 58 -24.22 -5.37 6.11
C CYS A 58 -25.28 -6.00 5.19
N THR A 59 -26.55 -5.92 5.59
CA THR A 59 -27.69 -6.51 4.84
C THR A 59 -28.26 -5.58 3.77
N LYS A 60 -27.93 -4.28 3.84
CA LYS A 60 -28.36 -3.26 2.87
C LYS A 60 -27.14 -2.55 2.28
N PRO A 61 -26.38 -3.22 1.41
CA PRO A 61 -25.23 -2.59 0.79
C PRO A 61 -25.60 -1.39 -0.06
N ASN A 62 -24.65 -0.46 -0.20
CA ASN A 62 -24.76 0.70 -1.08
C ASN A 62 -23.43 0.97 -1.78
N HIS A 63 -23.35 0.63 -3.06
CA HIS A 63 -22.23 0.94 -3.94
C HIS A 63 -22.75 1.01 -5.37
N TRP A 64 -22.27 1.97 -6.19
CA TRP A 64 -22.79 2.18 -7.55
C TRP A 64 -22.67 0.95 -8.48
N ARG A 65 -21.69 0.07 -8.23
CA ARG A 65 -21.49 -1.22 -8.93
C ARG A 65 -22.32 -2.39 -8.42
N GLN A 66 -23.01 -2.25 -7.30
CA GLN A 66 -23.66 -3.38 -6.63
C GLN A 66 -24.82 -3.92 -7.46
N THR A 67 -24.85 -5.24 -7.64
CA THR A 67 -25.99 -5.95 -8.24
C THR A 67 -26.71 -6.87 -7.27
N LYS A 68 -26.02 -7.36 -6.24
CA LYS A 68 -26.61 -8.22 -5.20
C LYS A 68 -25.92 -8.08 -3.84
N SER A 69 -26.52 -8.65 -2.80
CA SER A 69 -25.90 -8.71 -1.47
C SER A 69 -24.84 -9.82 -1.39
N LEU A 70 -23.91 -9.71 -0.44
CA LEU A 70 -22.94 -10.78 -0.18
C LEU A 70 -23.64 -12.10 0.22
N SER A 71 -24.72 -12.02 1.00
CA SER A 71 -25.45 -13.23 1.41
C SER A 71 -26.10 -13.94 0.23
N ASP A 72 -26.62 -13.20 -0.75
CA ASP A 72 -27.27 -13.83 -1.91
C ASP A 72 -26.24 -14.47 -2.83
N TRP A 73 -25.11 -13.80 -3.08
CA TRP A 73 -24.00 -14.38 -3.83
C TRP A 73 -23.46 -15.67 -3.20
N MET A 74 -23.26 -15.68 -1.87
CA MET A 74 -22.82 -16.88 -1.17
C MET A 74 -23.84 -18.04 -1.25
N LYS A 75 -25.14 -17.74 -1.23
CA LYS A 75 -26.19 -18.76 -1.41
C LYS A 75 -26.17 -19.33 -2.83
N GLU A 76 -26.00 -18.49 -3.84
CA GLU A 76 -25.91 -18.91 -5.25
C GLU A 76 -24.70 -19.84 -5.49
N GLU A 77 -23.56 -19.54 -4.88
CA GLU A 77 -22.32 -20.33 -4.97
C GLU A 77 -22.30 -21.54 -4.02
N GLY A 78 -23.30 -21.70 -3.16
CA GLY A 78 -23.39 -22.79 -2.19
C GLY A 78 -22.34 -22.71 -1.05
N ILE A 79 -21.90 -21.50 -0.70
CA ILE A 79 -20.84 -21.29 0.30
C ILE A 79 -21.45 -20.92 1.67
N PRO A 80 -21.14 -21.67 2.74
CA PRO A 80 -21.64 -21.36 4.07
C PRO A 80 -20.98 -20.11 4.65
N GLY A 81 -21.78 -19.30 5.35
CA GLY A 81 -21.32 -18.11 6.06
C GLY A 81 -21.91 -18.05 7.47
N ILE A 82 -21.14 -17.50 8.41
CA ILE A 82 -21.59 -17.23 9.78
C ILE A 82 -21.18 -15.81 10.20
N GLN A 83 -22.09 -15.10 10.86
CA GLN A 83 -21.86 -13.77 11.40
C GLN A 83 -22.09 -13.75 12.92
N LYS A 84 -21.83 -12.60 13.56
CA LYS A 84 -21.89 -12.40 15.02
C LYS A 84 -20.88 -13.25 15.79
N ILE A 85 -19.76 -13.54 15.14
CA ILE A 85 -18.61 -14.20 15.76
C ILE A 85 -17.60 -13.12 16.17
N ASP A 86 -17.04 -13.23 17.38
CA ASP A 86 -15.89 -12.41 17.77
C ASP A 86 -14.67 -12.84 16.94
N THR A 87 -14.52 -12.24 15.76
CA THR A 87 -13.43 -12.55 14.84
C THR A 87 -12.08 -12.16 15.43
N ARG A 88 -12.02 -11.16 16.32
CA ARG A 88 -10.79 -10.78 17.03
C ARG A 88 -10.35 -11.89 18.00
N ALA A 89 -11.27 -12.44 18.79
CA ALA A 89 -10.98 -13.57 19.67
C ALA A 89 -10.53 -14.80 18.88
N LEU A 90 -11.22 -15.12 17.77
CA LEU A 90 -10.85 -16.23 16.89
C LEU A 90 -9.46 -16.03 16.27
N THR A 91 -9.14 -14.82 15.78
CA THR A 91 -7.80 -14.51 15.25
C THR A 91 -6.72 -14.70 16.30
N LYS A 92 -6.95 -14.32 17.56
CA LYS A 92 -5.99 -14.58 18.66
C LYS A 92 -5.75 -16.08 18.86
N ILE A 93 -6.82 -16.88 18.85
CA ILE A 93 -6.73 -18.34 18.99
C ILE A 93 -5.92 -18.94 17.84
N ILE A 94 -6.18 -18.54 16.60
CA ILE A 94 -5.43 -19.00 15.41
C ILE A 94 -3.96 -18.60 15.52
N ARG A 95 -3.67 -17.35 15.93
CA ARG A 95 -2.29 -16.88 16.10
C ARG A 95 -1.52 -17.68 17.14
N GLU A 96 -2.18 -18.03 18.25
CA GLU A 96 -1.58 -18.78 19.35
C GLU A 96 -1.48 -20.29 19.06
N LYS A 97 -2.49 -20.90 18.46
CA LYS A 97 -2.50 -22.36 18.20
C LYS A 97 -1.91 -22.73 16.84
N GLY A 98 -1.70 -21.75 15.97
CA GLY A 98 -1.31 -21.95 14.59
C GLY A 98 -2.49 -22.34 13.69
N THR A 99 -2.20 -23.03 12.59
CA THR A 99 -3.22 -23.52 11.66
C THR A 99 -4.15 -24.49 12.39
N ILE A 100 -5.41 -24.09 12.56
CA ILE A 100 -6.45 -24.90 13.18
C ILE A 100 -7.39 -25.46 12.13
N LEU A 101 -7.86 -26.69 12.35
CA LEU A 101 -8.95 -27.26 11.61
C LEU A 101 -10.28 -26.74 12.18
N GLY A 102 -11.21 -26.40 11.31
CA GLY A 102 -12.52 -25.86 11.69
C GLY A 102 -13.63 -26.35 10.77
N ARG A 103 -14.88 -26.18 11.21
CA ARG A 103 -16.08 -26.40 10.40
C ARG A 103 -17.20 -25.47 10.83
N ILE A 104 -18.05 -25.11 9.88
CA ILE A 104 -19.31 -24.42 10.13
C ILE A 104 -20.40 -25.48 10.15
N VAL A 105 -21.21 -25.50 11.22
CA VAL A 105 -22.38 -26.39 11.36
C VAL A 105 -23.63 -25.54 11.49
N ASN A 106 -24.72 -25.97 10.85
CA ASN A 106 -25.99 -25.25 10.89
C ASN A 106 -26.62 -25.29 12.30
N GLU A 107 -26.55 -26.45 12.95
CA GLU A 107 -27.03 -26.67 14.30
C GLU A 107 -25.91 -27.29 15.14
N LEU A 108 -25.84 -26.89 16.41
CA LEU A 108 -24.89 -27.50 17.34
C LEU A 108 -25.34 -28.95 17.62
N PRO A 109 -24.53 -29.97 17.30
CA PRO A 109 -24.91 -31.34 17.54
C PRO A 109 -25.02 -31.61 19.05
N ALA A 110 -25.95 -32.49 19.44
CA ALA A 110 -26.12 -32.88 20.84
C ALA A 110 -24.88 -33.55 21.45
N LYS A 111 -24.04 -34.18 20.60
CA LYS A 111 -22.73 -34.73 20.97
C LYS A 111 -21.72 -34.34 19.90
N LEU A 112 -20.62 -33.69 20.30
CA LEU A 112 -19.58 -33.28 19.36
C LEU A 112 -18.85 -34.48 18.74
N GLU A 113 -18.77 -35.58 19.47
CA GLU A 113 -18.11 -36.82 19.07
C GLU A 113 -18.86 -37.57 17.96
N SER A 114 -20.14 -37.25 17.72
CA SER A 114 -20.89 -37.85 16.61
C SER A 114 -20.50 -37.25 15.26
N LEU A 115 -19.78 -36.13 15.25
CA LEU A 115 -19.31 -35.50 14.03
C LEU A 115 -18.07 -36.22 13.50
N PRO A 116 -17.93 -36.39 12.17
CA PRO A 116 -16.73 -36.99 11.58
C PRO A 116 -15.51 -36.12 11.90
N SER A 117 -14.31 -36.72 11.93
CA SER A 117 -13.07 -35.95 12.09
C SER A 117 -12.92 -34.90 10.97
N ILE A 118 -12.32 -33.76 11.28
CA ILE A 118 -12.04 -32.73 10.27
C ILE A 118 -10.83 -33.19 9.45
N VAL A 119 -10.99 -33.28 8.14
CA VAL A 119 -9.90 -33.60 7.21
C VAL A 119 -9.02 -32.36 7.06
N ASP A 120 -7.70 -32.53 7.13
CA ASP A 120 -6.77 -31.45 6.81
C ASP A 120 -6.64 -31.32 5.28
N PRO A 121 -7.11 -30.23 4.66
CA PRO A 121 -7.02 -30.08 3.21
C PRO A 121 -5.57 -30.03 2.69
N ASN A 122 -4.58 -29.73 3.55
CA ASN A 122 -3.17 -29.68 3.15
C ASN A 122 -2.58 -31.07 2.86
N THR A 123 -3.27 -32.16 3.19
CA THR A 123 -2.82 -33.52 2.83
C THR A 123 -3.15 -33.87 1.37
N GLU A 124 -3.88 -33.00 0.67
CA GLU A 124 -4.24 -33.17 -0.74
C GLU A 124 -3.50 -32.18 -1.64
N ASN A 125 -3.40 -32.50 -2.93
CA ASN A 125 -2.91 -31.55 -3.93
C ASN A 125 -4.02 -30.55 -4.30
N LEU A 126 -4.14 -29.47 -3.52
CA LEU A 126 -5.13 -28.42 -3.75
C LEU A 126 -4.95 -27.71 -5.09
N VAL A 127 -3.72 -27.64 -5.61
CA VAL A 127 -3.43 -27.07 -6.94
C VAL A 127 -4.20 -27.81 -8.04
N ALA A 128 -4.31 -29.13 -7.94
CA ALA A 128 -5.07 -29.91 -8.93
C ALA A 128 -6.57 -29.61 -8.93
N LYS A 129 -7.12 -29.07 -7.82
CA LYS A 129 -8.54 -28.66 -7.73
C LYS A 129 -8.81 -27.30 -8.36
N VAL A 130 -7.81 -26.41 -8.34
CA VAL A 130 -7.97 -25.01 -8.76
C VAL A 130 -7.43 -24.71 -10.15
N SER A 131 -6.45 -25.50 -10.60
CA SER A 131 -5.82 -25.32 -11.90
C SER A 131 -6.80 -25.58 -13.04
N ARG A 132 -6.67 -24.84 -14.13
CA ARG A 132 -7.38 -25.17 -15.37
C ARG A 132 -7.03 -26.56 -15.89
N THR A 133 -7.95 -27.13 -16.66
CA THR A 133 -7.78 -28.47 -17.26
C THR A 133 -7.18 -28.45 -18.65
N THR A 134 -7.25 -27.31 -19.36
CA THR A 134 -6.75 -27.16 -20.73
C THR A 134 -5.95 -25.87 -20.90
N LYS A 135 -5.07 -25.87 -21.91
CA LYS A 135 -4.30 -24.69 -22.29
C LYS A 135 -5.23 -23.60 -22.84
N THR A 136 -5.00 -22.35 -22.44
CA THR A 136 -5.70 -21.18 -22.99
C THR A 136 -4.68 -20.11 -23.37
N THR A 137 -4.86 -19.49 -24.53
CA THR A 137 -3.99 -18.39 -24.97
C THR A 137 -4.72 -17.05 -24.81
N TYR A 138 -4.08 -16.10 -24.14
CA TYR A 138 -4.50 -14.70 -24.02
C TYR A 138 -3.56 -13.82 -24.83
N ASN A 139 -4.11 -12.78 -25.44
CA ASN A 139 -3.40 -11.86 -26.33
C ASN A 139 -2.56 -12.60 -27.39
N PRO A 140 -3.19 -13.36 -28.31
CA PRO A 140 -2.47 -14.27 -29.22
C PRO A 140 -1.50 -13.57 -30.18
N LYS A 141 -1.66 -12.26 -30.41
CA LYS A 141 -0.76 -11.42 -31.21
C LYS A 141 0.31 -10.70 -30.38
N GLY A 142 0.28 -10.88 -29.05
CA GLY A 142 1.20 -10.25 -28.12
C GLY A 142 2.63 -10.78 -28.21
N PHE A 143 3.54 -10.04 -27.60
CA PHE A 143 4.96 -10.35 -27.52
C PHE A 143 5.55 -9.72 -26.24
N PRO A 144 6.44 -10.41 -25.51
CA PRO A 144 6.95 -11.77 -25.75
C PRO A 144 5.93 -12.87 -25.44
N ARG A 145 6.24 -14.13 -25.79
CA ARG A 145 5.41 -15.31 -25.50
C ARG A 145 5.78 -15.89 -24.14
N ILE A 146 4.85 -15.82 -23.20
CA ILE A 146 5.05 -16.32 -21.83
C ILE A 146 4.25 -17.60 -21.62
N CYS A 147 4.91 -18.66 -21.15
CA CYS A 147 4.23 -19.84 -20.63
C CYS A 147 3.88 -19.58 -19.16
N VAL A 148 2.60 -19.67 -18.80
CA VAL A 148 2.12 -19.46 -17.44
C VAL A 148 1.64 -20.80 -16.88
N VAL A 149 2.27 -21.29 -15.82
CA VAL A 149 1.82 -22.50 -15.12
C VAL A 149 0.74 -22.09 -14.12
N ASP A 150 -0.49 -22.53 -14.36
CA ASP A 150 -1.64 -22.25 -13.51
C ASP A 150 -1.66 -23.17 -12.30
N CYS A 151 -1.16 -22.67 -11.17
CA CYS A 151 -1.22 -23.36 -9.89
C CYS A 151 -2.43 -22.95 -9.03
N GLY A 152 -3.40 -22.22 -9.59
CA GLY A 152 -4.40 -21.45 -8.84
C GLY A 152 -4.26 -19.96 -9.10
N LEU A 153 -4.09 -19.60 -10.37
CA LEU A 153 -3.77 -18.25 -10.80
C LEU A 153 -4.90 -17.26 -10.52
N LYS A 154 -4.53 -16.12 -9.95
CA LYS A 154 -5.37 -14.92 -9.89
C LYS A 154 -5.41 -14.18 -11.23
N TYR A 155 -6.60 -13.78 -11.67
CA TYR A 155 -6.80 -13.12 -12.95
C TYR A 155 -5.99 -11.82 -13.11
N ASN A 156 -5.71 -11.08 -12.04
CA ASN A 156 -4.91 -9.87 -12.20
C ASN A 156 -3.47 -10.16 -12.67
N GLN A 157 -2.92 -11.36 -12.44
CA GLN A 157 -1.61 -11.75 -13.02
C GLN A 157 -1.67 -11.82 -14.55
N ILE A 158 -2.78 -12.27 -15.12
CA ILE A 158 -3.00 -12.23 -16.58
C ILE A 158 -3.09 -10.77 -17.04
N ARG A 159 -3.87 -9.94 -16.33
CA ARG A 159 -4.04 -8.52 -16.69
C ARG A 159 -2.71 -7.77 -16.69
N CYS A 160 -1.91 -7.89 -15.63
CA CYS A 160 -0.63 -7.21 -15.51
C CYS A 160 0.33 -7.56 -16.67
N LEU A 161 0.36 -8.82 -17.12
CA LEU A 161 1.22 -9.24 -18.23
C LEU A 161 0.66 -8.86 -19.61
N VAL A 162 -0.66 -9.00 -19.81
CA VAL A 162 -1.31 -8.68 -21.09
C VAL A 162 -1.34 -7.18 -21.35
N SER A 163 -1.57 -6.35 -20.32
CA SER A 163 -1.55 -4.88 -20.45
C SER A 163 -0.17 -4.36 -20.88
N ARG A 164 0.89 -5.12 -20.58
CA ARG A 164 2.28 -4.89 -21.01
C ARG A 164 2.61 -5.50 -22.37
N GLY A 165 1.60 -5.99 -23.09
CA GLY A 165 1.69 -6.47 -24.47
C GLY A 165 2.07 -7.95 -24.62
N ALA A 166 2.28 -8.70 -23.54
CA ALA A 166 2.70 -10.09 -23.62
C ALA A 166 1.60 -11.02 -24.16
N ARG A 167 1.99 -12.04 -24.93
CA ARG A 167 1.13 -13.19 -25.22
C ARG A 167 1.28 -14.20 -24.10
N LEU A 168 0.17 -14.67 -23.53
CA LEU A 168 0.19 -15.68 -22.48
C LEU A 168 -0.38 -17.00 -22.96
N ASP A 169 0.38 -18.07 -22.82
CA ASP A 169 -0.07 -19.45 -22.96
C ASP A 169 -0.20 -20.04 -21.56
N VAL A 170 -1.41 -20.00 -20.99
CA VAL A 170 -1.67 -20.49 -19.63
C VAL A 170 -1.99 -21.98 -19.68
N VAL A 171 -1.21 -22.79 -18.97
CA VAL A 171 -1.25 -24.26 -19.00
C VAL A 171 -1.59 -24.85 -17.64
N PRO A 172 -2.17 -26.06 -17.59
CA PRO A 172 -2.42 -26.78 -16.33
C PRO A 172 -1.15 -26.96 -15.48
N TRP A 173 -1.32 -27.11 -14.17
CA TRP A 173 -0.23 -27.24 -13.19
C TRP A 173 0.77 -28.37 -13.49
N ASN A 174 0.27 -29.49 -14.06
CA ASN A 174 1.06 -30.68 -14.40
C ASN A 174 1.55 -30.71 -15.85
N HIS A 175 1.34 -29.63 -16.61
CA HIS A 175 1.72 -29.57 -18.01
C HIS A 175 3.22 -29.77 -18.22
N LYS A 176 3.60 -30.52 -19.26
CA LYS A 176 5.01 -30.76 -19.61
C LYS A 176 5.61 -29.53 -20.29
N ILE A 177 6.12 -28.60 -19.46
CA ILE A 177 6.68 -27.30 -19.87
C ILE A 177 7.77 -27.43 -20.95
N GLN A 178 8.52 -28.54 -20.96
CA GLN A 178 9.64 -28.74 -21.90
C GLN A 178 9.17 -28.85 -23.36
N ASN A 179 7.89 -29.18 -23.57
CA ASN A 179 7.29 -29.29 -24.89
C ASN A 179 6.71 -27.95 -25.39
N GLU A 180 6.71 -26.91 -24.55
CA GLU A 180 6.17 -25.61 -24.91
C GLU A 180 7.24 -24.70 -25.53
N GLU A 181 6.84 -24.01 -26.58
CA GLU A 181 7.57 -22.87 -27.10
C GLU A 181 7.16 -21.62 -26.32
N TYR A 182 8.14 -20.97 -25.70
CA TYR A 182 7.95 -19.75 -24.93
C TYR A 182 9.29 -19.02 -24.78
N ASP A 183 9.22 -17.74 -24.45
CA ASP A 183 10.37 -16.85 -24.25
C ASP A 183 10.68 -16.67 -22.76
N GLY A 184 9.64 -16.64 -21.92
CA GLY A 184 9.72 -16.61 -20.46
C GLY A 184 8.73 -17.57 -19.80
N LEU A 185 9.07 -18.05 -18.60
CA LEU A 185 8.22 -18.91 -17.78
C LEU A 185 7.72 -18.13 -16.57
N PHE A 186 6.42 -18.19 -16.32
CA PHE A 186 5.79 -17.56 -15.18
C PHE A 186 5.05 -18.62 -14.34
N LEU A 187 5.25 -18.59 -13.03
CA LEU A 187 4.65 -19.53 -12.08
C LEU A 187 3.68 -18.77 -11.18
N SER A 188 2.40 -19.09 -11.28
CA SER A 188 1.36 -18.36 -10.57
C SER A 188 1.35 -18.64 -9.06
N ASN A 189 0.52 -17.90 -8.34
CA ASN A 189 0.11 -18.24 -6.99
C ASN A 189 -0.73 -19.53 -6.96
N GLY A 190 -1.06 -19.99 -5.75
CA GLY A 190 -1.95 -21.14 -5.55
C GLY A 190 -2.09 -21.55 -4.08
N PRO A 191 -3.00 -22.51 -3.80
CA PRO A 191 -3.25 -23.05 -2.48
C PRO A 191 -2.33 -24.24 -2.12
N GLY A 192 -2.31 -24.56 -0.83
CA GLY A 192 -1.80 -25.84 -0.32
C GLY A 192 -0.30 -25.90 -0.07
N ASP A 193 0.17 -27.12 0.16
CA ASP A 193 1.58 -27.42 0.41
C ASP A 193 2.33 -27.63 -0.92
N PRO A 194 3.41 -26.86 -1.20
CA PRO A 194 4.15 -26.98 -2.45
C PRO A 194 4.77 -28.37 -2.68
N SER A 195 5.00 -29.16 -1.63
CA SER A 195 5.53 -30.53 -1.74
C SER A 195 4.53 -31.52 -2.36
N MET A 196 3.24 -31.18 -2.39
CA MET A 196 2.19 -31.98 -3.02
C MET A 196 2.21 -31.86 -4.55
N CYS A 197 2.86 -30.83 -5.11
CA CYS A 197 2.94 -30.56 -6.55
C CYS A 197 4.11 -31.29 -7.24
N LYS A 198 4.23 -32.60 -7.02
CA LYS A 198 5.39 -33.41 -7.47
C LYS A 198 5.67 -33.29 -8.98
N GLU A 199 4.62 -33.39 -9.81
CA GLU A 199 4.76 -33.30 -11.26
C GLU A 199 5.29 -31.92 -11.72
N THR A 200 4.78 -30.84 -11.12
CA THR A 200 5.27 -29.49 -11.38
C THR A 200 6.72 -29.33 -10.97
N LEU A 201 7.10 -29.83 -9.78
CA LEU A 201 8.48 -29.80 -9.29
C LEU A 201 9.43 -30.56 -10.23
N ASP A 202 9.03 -31.74 -10.71
CA ASP A 202 9.84 -32.52 -11.64
C ASP A 202 9.97 -31.83 -13.01
N ASN A 203 8.91 -31.16 -13.47
CA ASN A 203 8.97 -30.34 -14.67
C ASN A 203 9.92 -29.14 -14.50
N LEU A 204 9.85 -28.45 -13.36
CA LEU A 204 10.72 -27.31 -13.06
C LEU A 204 12.20 -27.72 -12.94
N LYS A 205 12.50 -28.84 -12.30
CA LYS A 205 13.88 -29.38 -12.23
C LYS A 205 14.46 -29.61 -13.63
N LYS A 206 13.67 -30.15 -14.56
CA LYS A 206 14.06 -30.31 -15.97
C LYS A 206 14.27 -28.96 -16.66
N VAL A 207 13.42 -27.97 -16.40
CA VAL A 207 13.58 -26.61 -16.95
C VAL A 207 14.88 -25.97 -16.43
N LEU A 208 15.15 -26.05 -15.13
CA LEU A 208 16.37 -25.51 -14.51
C LEU A 208 17.64 -26.22 -15.02
N SER A 209 17.54 -27.51 -15.33
CA SER A 209 18.63 -28.30 -15.91
C SER A 209 18.87 -28.05 -17.40
N SER A 210 17.95 -27.36 -18.09
CA SER A 210 18.09 -27.06 -19.52
C SER A 210 19.32 -26.18 -19.80
N PRO A 211 20.06 -26.41 -20.90
CA PRO A 211 21.14 -25.53 -21.31
C PRO A 211 20.63 -24.14 -21.73
N LYS A 212 19.40 -24.05 -22.26
CA LYS A 212 18.78 -22.78 -22.67
C LYS A 212 18.10 -22.15 -21.46
N LYS A 213 18.80 -21.20 -20.82
CA LYS A 213 18.33 -20.46 -19.65
C LYS A 213 17.36 -19.35 -20.09
N LYS A 214 16.06 -19.61 -19.95
CA LYS A 214 14.98 -18.63 -20.22
C LYS A 214 14.54 -17.96 -18.92
N PRO A 215 14.13 -16.68 -18.89
CA PRO A 215 13.73 -16.03 -17.65
C PRO A 215 12.57 -16.72 -16.95
N ILE A 216 12.62 -16.75 -15.61
CA ILE A 216 11.59 -17.36 -14.75
C ILE A 216 11.18 -16.35 -13.69
N PHE A 217 9.87 -16.13 -13.56
CA PHE A 217 9.27 -15.37 -12.47
C PHE A 217 8.22 -16.18 -11.73
N GLY A 218 8.35 -16.32 -10.41
CA GLY A 218 7.38 -17.02 -9.57
C GLY A 218 6.72 -16.12 -8.52
N ILE A 219 5.42 -16.31 -8.29
CA ILE A 219 4.63 -15.56 -7.30
C ILE A 219 4.03 -16.52 -6.28
N CYS A 220 4.18 -16.23 -4.98
CA CYS A 220 3.59 -16.97 -3.88
C CYS A 220 3.92 -18.48 -3.94
N LEU A 221 2.97 -19.34 -4.32
CA LEU A 221 3.25 -20.75 -4.54
C LEU A 221 4.30 -20.97 -5.64
N GLY A 222 4.30 -20.17 -6.70
CA GLY A 222 5.33 -20.18 -7.74
C GLY A 222 6.73 -19.87 -7.22
N HIS A 223 6.85 -18.99 -6.21
CA HIS A 223 8.11 -18.77 -5.49
C HIS A 223 8.56 -20.01 -4.74
N GLN A 224 7.63 -20.68 -4.05
CA GLN A 224 7.94 -21.88 -3.30
C GLN A 224 8.36 -23.03 -4.22
N LEU A 225 7.64 -23.23 -5.33
CA LEU A 225 7.93 -24.27 -6.31
C LEU A 225 9.29 -24.05 -7.01
N LEU A 226 9.60 -22.80 -7.39
CA LEU A 226 10.91 -22.47 -7.96
C LEU A 226 12.03 -22.75 -6.96
N SER A 227 11.86 -22.32 -5.71
CA SER A 227 12.85 -22.50 -4.64
C SER A 227 13.07 -23.98 -4.32
N LEU A 228 12.01 -24.78 -4.20
CA LEU A 228 12.11 -26.22 -3.99
C LEU A 228 12.77 -26.93 -5.19
N ALA A 229 12.46 -26.52 -6.42
CA ALA A 229 13.11 -27.05 -7.62
C ALA A 229 14.60 -26.70 -7.70
N ALA A 230 15.00 -25.54 -7.14
CA ALA A 230 16.39 -25.12 -6.99
C ALA A 230 17.14 -25.87 -5.87
N GLY A 231 16.42 -26.54 -4.96
CA GLY A 231 17.00 -27.32 -3.86
C GLY A 231 16.82 -26.72 -2.46
N CYS A 232 16.04 -25.65 -2.32
CA CYS A 232 15.68 -25.10 -1.01
C CYS A 232 14.73 -26.05 -0.25
N LYS A 233 14.50 -25.76 1.04
CA LYS A 233 13.46 -26.41 1.85
C LYS A 233 12.32 -25.44 2.11
N SER A 234 11.10 -25.97 2.19
CA SER A 234 9.93 -25.24 2.68
C SER A 234 9.56 -25.69 4.08
N TYR A 235 8.85 -24.83 4.81
CA TYR A 235 8.27 -25.16 6.11
C TYR A 235 6.89 -24.49 6.25
N LYS A 236 6.04 -25.08 7.10
CA LYS A 236 4.72 -24.51 7.41
C LYS A 236 4.88 -23.42 8.47
N LEU A 237 4.37 -22.22 8.16
CA LEU A 237 4.29 -21.12 9.11
C LEU A 237 3.25 -21.46 10.18
N ARG A 238 3.41 -20.90 11.39
CA ARG A 238 2.47 -21.13 12.49
C ARG A 238 1.04 -20.76 12.08
N TYR A 239 0.82 -19.52 11.64
CA TYR A 239 -0.49 -19.02 11.22
C TYR A 239 -0.48 -18.34 9.84
N GLY A 240 0.64 -18.43 9.11
CA GLY A 240 0.86 -17.85 7.78
C GLY A 240 0.91 -16.32 7.76
N ASN A 241 1.32 -15.75 6.64
CA ASN A 241 1.21 -14.31 6.39
C ASN A 241 0.01 -14.08 5.47
N ARG A 242 -1.02 -13.42 6.02
CA ARG A 242 -2.32 -13.20 5.39
C ARG A 242 -2.78 -11.77 5.65
N GLY A 243 -2.74 -10.93 4.64
CA GLY A 243 -3.19 -9.55 4.74
C GLY A 243 -2.60 -8.64 3.66
N HIS A 244 -3.09 -7.40 3.62
CA HIS A 244 -2.69 -6.39 2.63
C HIS A 244 -1.68 -5.37 3.18
N ASN A 245 -1.11 -5.67 4.34
CA ASN A 245 -0.23 -4.78 5.09
C ASN A 245 1.04 -5.52 5.55
N GLN A 246 1.53 -6.48 4.78
CA GLN A 246 2.74 -7.23 5.12
C GLN A 246 3.98 -6.47 4.61
N PRO A 247 4.91 -6.05 5.49
CA PRO A 247 6.10 -5.32 5.10
C PRO A 247 7.18 -6.27 4.57
N ALA A 248 7.63 -6.04 3.34
CA ALA A 248 8.74 -6.78 2.72
C ALA A 248 9.91 -5.82 2.45
N VAL A 249 11.09 -6.15 2.98
CA VAL A 249 12.32 -5.39 2.79
C VAL A 249 13.09 -5.99 1.63
N HIS A 250 13.36 -5.17 0.61
CA HIS A 250 14.25 -5.56 -0.49
C HIS A 250 15.70 -5.58 0.01
N GLU A 251 16.38 -6.72 -0.10
CA GLU A 251 17.72 -6.90 0.46
C GLU A 251 18.74 -5.95 -0.19
N GLY A 252 18.64 -5.73 -1.50
CA GLY A 252 19.60 -4.92 -2.25
C GLY A 252 19.52 -3.41 -1.95
N THR A 253 18.33 -2.85 -1.75
CA THR A 253 18.13 -1.40 -1.57
C THR A 253 17.74 -1.01 -0.14
N ARG A 254 17.46 -1.99 0.72
CA ARG A 254 16.94 -1.82 2.08
C ARG A 254 15.59 -1.10 2.18
N ARG A 255 14.94 -0.82 1.05
CA ARG A 255 13.59 -0.24 1.03
C ARG A 255 12.57 -1.27 1.50
N CYS A 256 11.62 -0.80 2.28
CA CYS A 256 10.48 -1.59 2.74
C CYS A 256 9.25 -1.24 1.90
N TYR A 257 8.50 -2.26 1.48
CA TYR A 257 7.28 -2.15 0.69
C TYR A 257 6.12 -2.79 1.45
N MET A 258 4.93 -2.22 1.30
CA MET A 258 3.72 -2.87 1.79
C MET A 258 3.23 -3.86 0.74
N THR A 259 2.89 -5.07 1.16
CA THR A 259 2.56 -6.15 0.22
C THR A 259 1.27 -6.87 0.62
N SER A 260 0.61 -7.44 -0.40
CA SER A 260 -0.50 -8.38 -0.24
C SER A 260 0.03 -9.80 -0.19
N GLN A 261 -0.33 -10.54 0.85
CA GLN A 261 0.15 -11.91 1.07
C GLN A 261 -0.99 -12.84 1.48
N ASN A 262 -0.94 -14.07 0.98
CA ASN A 262 -1.84 -15.14 1.37
C ASN A 262 -1.13 -16.52 1.26
N HIS A 263 -0.23 -16.82 2.21
CA HIS A 263 0.47 -18.10 2.22
C HIS A 263 0.64 -18.66 3.64
N GLY A 264 0.58 -19.99 3.72
CA GLY A 264 0.80 -20.75 4.96
C GLY A 264 2.17 -21.44 5.03
N PHE A 265 2.95 -21.40 3.96
CA PHE A 265 4.27 -22.01 3.84
C PHE A 265 5.28 -20.93 3.48
N ALA A 266 6.54 -21.14 3.85
CA ALA A 266 7.65 -20.25 3.55
C ALA A 266 8.89 -21.06 3.16
N ILE A 267 9.86 -20.38 2.54
CA ILE A 267 11.15 -20.96 2.16
C ILE A 267 12.20 -20.68 3.23
N ASP A 268 12.96 -21.71 3.58
CA ASP A 268 14.12 -21.58 4.47
C ASP A 268 15.28 -20.93 3.72
N ALA A 269 15.44 -19.62 3.92
CA ALA A 269 16.52 -18.83 3.34
C ALA A 269 17.83 -18.88 4.15
N THR A 270 17.92 -19.66 5.23
CA THR A 270 19.17 -19.78 6.00
C THR A 270 20.24 -20.59 5.26
N ASN A 271 19.82 -21.50 4.39
CA ASN A 271 20.69 -22.40 3.64
C ASN A 271 20.27 -22.46 2.16
N LEU A 272 20.40 -21.33 1.46
CA LEU A 272 20.12 -21.27 0.02
C LEU A 272 21.19 -22.06 -0.78
N PRO A 273 20.79 -22.72 -1.89
CA PRO A 273 21.74 -23.33 -2.81
C PRO A 273 22.76 -22.31 -3.35
N LYS A 274 23.89 -22.82 -3.85
CA LYS A 274 24.92 -21.98 -4.46
C LYS A 274 24.32 -21.09 -5.56
N ASP A 275 24.75 -19.84 -5.60
CA ASP A 275 24.32 -18.79 -6.55
C ASP A 275 22.84 -18.37 -6.43
N TRP A 276 22.15 -18.75 -5.34
CA TRP A 276 20.85 -18.21 -4.96
C TRP A 276 20.97 -17.31 -3.74
N GLU A 277 20.22 -16.22 -3.75
CA GLU A 277 20.22 -15.19 -2.72
C GLU A 277 18.80 -14.83 -2.32
N ALA A 278 18.61 -14.39 -1.08
CA ALA A 278 17.36 -13.80 -0.64
C ALA A 278 17.16 -12.46 -1.39
N LEU A 279 15.95 -12.26 -1.91
CA LEU A 279 15.58 -11.02 -2.61
C LEU A 279 14.80 -10.07 -1.69
N PHE A 280 13.82 -10.63 -0.96
CA PHE A 280 13.05 -9.90 0.04
C PHE A 280 12.97 -10.69 1.35
N THR A 281 12.82 -9.97 2.45
CA THR A 281 12.60 -10.52 3.79
C THR A 281 11.46 -9.78 4.50
N ASN A 282 10.61 -10.51 5.20
CA ASN A 282 9.51 -9.94 5.96
C ASN A 282 10.04 -9.13 7.15
N ALA A 283 9.64 -7.87 7.29
CA ALA A 283 10.15 -7.02 8.38
C ALA A 283 9.59 -7.39 9.76
N ASN A 284 8.44 -8.08 9.82
CA ASN A 284 7.78 -8.44 11.08
C ASN A 284 8.33 -9.74 11.68
N ASP A 285 8.55 -10.77 10.86
CA ASP A 285 8.90 -12.11 11.33
C ASP A 285 10.20 -12.69 10.74
N GLY A 286 10.86 -11.98 9.82
CA GLY A 286 12.12 -12.39 9.21
C GLY A 286 12.00 -13.56 8.22
N SER A 287 10.79 -13.99 7.86
CA SER A 287 10.58 -15.03 6.85
C SER A 287 11.00 -14.56 5.45
N ASN A 288 11.33 -15.52 4.58
CA ASN A 288 11.72 -15.21 3.22
C ASN A 288 10.53 -14.74 2.39
N GLU A 289 10.72 -13.63 1.68
CA GLU A 289 9.69 -13.01 0.84
C GLU A 289 10.05 -13.04 -0.65
N GLY A 290 11.14 -13.71 -1.00
CA GLY A 290 11.59 -13.86 -2.38
C GLY A 290 13.03 -14.35 -2.47
N VAL A 291 13.34 -14.96 -3.62
CA VAL A 291 14.71 -15.40 -3.95
C VAL A 291 15.07 -14.99 -5.37
N ILE A 292 16.37 -14.87 -5.60
CA ILE A 292 16.94 -14.50 -6.90
C ILE A 292 18.19 -15.33 -7.15
N HIS A 293 18.43 -15.70 -8.41
CA HIS A 293 19.70 -16.27 -8.82
C HIS A 293 20.71 -15.16 -9.14
N SER A 294 21.95 -15.29 -8.67
CA SER A 294 23.00 -14.28 -8.84
C SER A 294 23.33 -13.96 -10.30
N ASN A 295 23.21 -14.92 -11.21
CA ASN A 295 23.66 -14.82 -12.62
C ASN A 295 22.57 -15.18 -13.64
N LEU A 296 21.66 -16.10 -13.31
CA LEU A 296 20.60 -16.54 -14.22
C LEU A 296 19.37 -15.64 -14.10
N PRO A 297 18.53 -15.53 -15.15
CA PRO A 297 17.36 -14.64 -15.13
C PRO A 297 16.17 -15.23 -14.33
N TYR A 298 16.43 -15.70 -13.12
CA TYR A 298 15.46 -16.34 -12.24
C TYR A 298 15.25 -15.49 -11.00
N PHE A 299 14.00 -15.14 -10.75
CA PHE A 299 13.61 -14.52 -9.48
C PHE A 299 12.19 -14.91 -9.12
N SER A 300 11.84 -14.74 -7.86
CA SER A 300 10.48 -14.99 -7.39
C SER A 300 10.21 -14.25 -6.10
N VAL A 301 8.93 -13.98 -5.84
CA VAL A 301 8.45 -13.28 -4.64
C VAL A 301 7.33 -14.06 -3.98
N GLN A 302 7.29 -14.06 -2.65
CA GLN A 302 6.32 -14.80 -1.85
C GLN A 302 4.98 -14.04 -1.72
N PHE A 303 5.01 -12.72 -1.83
CA PHE A 303 3.84 -11.84 -1.90
C PHE A 303 3.25 -11.75 -3.31
N HIS A 304 2.11 -11.06 -3.43
CA HIS A 304 1.32 -10.91 -4.64
C HIS A 304 1.47 -9.50 -5.22
N PRO A 305 2.44 -9.25 -6.12
CA PRO A 305 2.62 -7.95 -6.76
C PRO A 305 1.45 -7.56 -7.68
N GLU A 306 0.59 -8.50 -8.07
CA GLU A 306 -0.68 -8.24 -8.76
C GLU A 306 -1.80 -7.74 -7.82
N HIS A 307 -1.51 -7.58 -6.52
CA HIS A 307 -2.42 -7.00 -5.53
C HIS A 307 -3.82 -7.62 -5.51
N THR A 308 -4.86 -6.86 -5.87
CA THR A 308 -6.27 -7.25 -6.04
C THR A 308 -6.74 -8.34 -5.04
N ALA A 309 -6.93 -8.00 -3.76
CA ALA A 309 -6.80 -6.67 -3.15
C ALA A 309 -5.40 -6.41 -2.55
N GLY A 310 -5.11 -5.14 -2.28
CA GLY A 310 -3.89 -4.71 -1.60
C GLY A 310 -3.16 -3.56 -2.30
N PRO A 311 -1.98 -3.17 -1.81
CA PRO A 311 -1.18 -2.08 -2.38
C PRO A 311 -0.56 -2.46 -3.72
N GLU A 312 -0.47 -1.48 -4.63
CA GLU A 312 0.08 -1.64 -6.00
C GLU A 312 1.60 -1.39 -6.06
N ASP A 313 2.26 -1.25 -4.90
CA ASP A 313 3.65 -0.79 -4.71
C ASP A 313 4.71 -1.55 -5.53
N LEU A 314 4.43 -2.81 -5.92
CA LEU A 314 5.40 -3.71 -6.56
C LEU A 314 4.90 -4.31 -7.88
N GLU A 315 3.90 -3.70 -8.54
CA GLU A 315 3.48 -4.14 -9.88
C GLU A 315 4.63 -4.01 -10.91
N CYS A 316 5.60 -3.12 -10.66
CA CYS A 316 6.80 -2.95 -11.48
C CYS A 316 7.65 -4.24 -11.64
N LEU A 317 7.45 -5.27 -10.80
CA LEU A 317 8.11 -6.57 -10.97
C LEU A 317 7.69 -7.29 -12.25
N PHE A 318 6.49 -7.03 -12.78
CA PHE A 318 6.06 -7.53 -14.08
C PHE A 318 6.85 -6.87 -15.23
N ASP A 319 7.16 -5.58 -15.12
CA ASP A 319 8.02 -4.87 -16.08
C ASP A 319 9.43 -5.46 -16.10
N VAL A 320 10.03 -5.65 -14.92
CA VAL A 320 11.34 -6.29 -14.76
C VAL A 320 11.38 -7.66 -15.44
N PHE A 321 10.35 -8.49 -15.22
CA PHE A 321 10.28 -9.81 -15.84
C PHE A 321 10.22 -9.73 -17.36
N LEU A 322 9.29 -8.95 -17.92
CA LEU A 322 9.10 -8.86 -19.37
C LEU A 322 10.30 -8.21 -20.08
N ASP A 323 10.92 -7.20 -19.48
CA ASP A 323 12.13 -6.59 -20.04
C ASP A 323 13.31 -7.56 -20.01
N THR A 324 13.42 -8.38 -18.95
CA THR A 324 14.43 -9.45 -18.89
C THR A 324 14.21 -10.49 -19.99
N VAL A 325 12.95 -10.82 -20.32
CA VAL A 325 12.60 -11.70 -21.45
C VAL A 325 13.01 -11.08 -22.79
N LYS A 326 12.64 -9.83 -23.04
CA LYS A 326 12.99 -9.11 -24.28
C LYS A 326 14.50 -9.01 -24.47
N ASP A 327 15.24 -8.67 -23.42
CA ASP A 327 16.72 -8.58 -23.47
C ASP A 327 17.39 -9.94 -23.67
N THR A 328 16.82 -11.01 -23.11
CA THR A 328 17.33 -12.37 -23.35
C THR A 328 17.13 -12.79 -24.81
N LEU A 329 16.00 -12.42 -25.42
CA LEU A 329 15.70 -12.70 -26.83
C LEU A 329 16.59 -11.91 -27.80
N SER A 330 16.97 -10.69 -27.45
CA SER A 330 17.85 -9.86 -28.30
C SER A 330 19.31 -10.34 -28.33
N GLY A 331 19.66 -11.35 -27.52
CA GLY A 331 21.00 -11.94 -27.47
C GLY A 331 22.05 -11.04 -26.80
N LYS A 332 21.63 -9.94 -26.15
CA LYS A 332 22.51 -9.02 -25.41
C LYS A 332 21.82 -8.58 -24.11
N PRO A 333 21.86 -9.39 -23.03
CA PRO A 333 21.40 -8.93 -21.74
C PRO A 333 22.26 -7.73 -21.32
N SER A 334 21.65 -6.54 -21.32
CA SER A 334 22.34 -5.30 -20.97
C SER A 334 22.84 -5.31 -19.52
N ILE A 335 22.08 -5.97 -18.64
CA ILE A 335 22.32 -6.13 -17.21
C ILE A 335 21.70 -7.46 -16.71
N SER A 336 22.15 -7.95 -15.55
CA SER A 336 21.52 -9.09 -14.88
C SER A 336 20.12 -8.74 -14.35
N VAL A 337 19.25 -9.74 -14.12
CA VAL A 337 17.93 -9.51 -13.49
C VAL A 337 18.06 -8.91 -12.08
N LYS A 338 19.12 -9.29 -11.35
CA LYS A 338 19.47 -8.72 -10.03
C LYS A 338 19.76 -7.24 -10.12
N GLU A 339 20.60 -6.84 -11.07
CA GLU A 339 20.92 -5.43 -11.29
C GLU A 339 19.69 -4.65 -11.77
N ARG A 340 18.83 -5.24 -12.63
CA ARG A 340 17.57 -4.63 -13.04
C ARG A 340 16.67 -4.37 -11.85
N LEU A 341 16.45 -5.38 -10.99
CA LEU A 341 15.65 -5.23 -9.77
C LEU A 341 16.22 -4.16 -8.85
N HIS A 342 17.53 -4.15 -8.63
CA HIS A 342 18.17 -3.14 -7.81
C HIS A 342 17.94 -1.73 -8.36
N LYS A 343 18.14 -1.51 -9.67
CA LYS A 343 17.91 -0.21 -10.32
C LYS A 343 16.44 0.22 -10.26
N THR A 344 15.51 -0.69 -10.56
CA THR A 344 14.07 -0.40 -10.54
C THR A 344 13.58 -0.06 -9.13
N LEU A 345 14.12 -0.72 -8.11
CA LEU A 345 13.73 -0.52 -6.72
C LEU A 345 14.59 0.52 -6.00
N ALA A 346 15.69 0.99 -6.57
CA ALA A 346 16.53 2.01 -5.97
C ALA A 346 15.74 3.31 -5.76
N TYR A 347 16.12 4.05 -4.72
CA TYR A 347 15.65 5.41 -4.49
C TYR A 347 16.85 6.27 -4.20
N ASP A 348 17.15 7.18 -5.11
CA ASP A 348 18.16 8.19 -4.91
C ASP A 348 17.53 9.28 -4.05
N ALA A 349 17.83 9.24 -2.75
CA ALA A 349 17.40 10.28 -1.85
C ALA A 349 18.12 11.60 -2.20
N PRO A 350 17.45 12.76 -2.07
CA PRO A 350 18.12 14.06 -2.24
C PRO A 350 19.32 14.20 -1.30
N ASP A 351 20.36 14.93 -1.74
CA ASP A 351 21.64 15.11 -1.03
C ASP A 351 21.53 15.70 0.40
N ASP A 352 20.37 16.29 0.74
CA ASP A 352 20.13 16.98 2.01
C ASP A 352 19.72 16.08 3.18
N LEU A 353 19.86 14.76 3.06
CA LEU A 353 19.67 13.87 4.21
C LEU A 353 20.63 14.26 5.33
N ILE A 354 20.07 14.53 6.51
CA ILE A 354 20.83 14.92 7.69
C ILE A 354 21.79 13.79 8.06
N THR A 355 23.07 13.96 7.70
CA THR A 355 24.13 13.00 7.98
C THR A 355 24.56 13.00 9.45
N ASN A 356 24.33 14.10 10.17
CA ASN A 356 24.71 14.28 11.57
C ASN A 356 23.48 14.48 12.45
N ARG A 357 23.32 13.61 13.47
CA ARG A 357 22.24 13.73 14.45
C ARG A 357 22.32 15.07 15.20
N PRO A 358 21.24 15.86 15.28
CA PRO A 358 21.25 17.14 15.99
C PRO A 358 21.40 16.90 17.50
N LYS A 359 22.05 17.83 18.19
CA LYS A 359 22.24 17.80 19.65
C LYS A 359 21.18 18.63 20.37
N LYS A 360 20.69 19.69 19.74
CA LYS A 360 19.63 20.56 20.26
C LYS A 360 18.63 20.91 19.16
N VAL A 361 17.35 20.73 19.45
CA VAL A 361 16.24 21.01 18.51
C VAL A 361 15.25 21.99 19.14
N LEU A 362 14.91 23.01 18.35
CA LEU A 362 13.84 23.97 18.64
C LEU A 362 12.51 23.45 18.10
N ILE A 363 11.45 23.55 18.89
CA ILE A 363 10.09 23.15 18.52
C ILE A 363 9.20 24.37 18.67
N LEU A 364 8.47 24.72 17.61
CA LEU A 364 7.47 25.77 17.66
C LEU A 364 6.12 25.14 18.01
N GLY A 365 5.55 25.54 19.14
CA GLY A 365 4.22 25.14 19.58
C GLY A 365 3.11 25.86 18.82
N SER A 366 1.85 25.56 19.16
CA SER A 366 0.68 26.06 18.44
C SER A 366 0.37 27.54 18.61
N GLY A 367 0.95 28.19 19.62
CA GLY A 367 0.48 29.51 20.03
C GLY A 367 -0.75 29.41 20.95
N GLY A 368 -1.56 30.47 20.98
CA GLY A 368 -2.84 30.45 21.70
C GLY A 368 -3.87 29.53 21.01
N LEU A 369 -4.83 29.02 21.79
CA LEU A 369 -5.93 28.23 21.25
C LEU A 369 -6.84 29.12 20.40
N SER A 370 -7.05 28.74 19.13
CA SER A 370 -7.94 29.43 18.21
C SER A 370 -8.90 28.44 17.53
N ILE A 371 -10.05 28.90 17.05
CA ILE A 371 -10.98 28.06 16.31
C ILE A 371 -10.26 27.56 15.04
N GLY A 372 -10.17 26.24 14.86
CA GLY A 372 -9.40 25.62 13.78
C GLY A 372 -7.94 25.27 14.12
N GLN A 373 -7.46 25.65 15.32
CA GLN A 373 -6.19 25.18 15.89
C GLN A 373 -6.38 24.81 17.37
N ALA A 374 -6.76 23.56 17.60
CA ALA A 374 -7.07 23.03 18.92
C ALA A 374 -5.86 22.34 19.58
N GLY A 375 -6.10 21.63 20.69
CA GLY A 375 -5.08 20.90 21.45
C GLY A 375 -4.43 19.69 20.74
N GLU A 376 -4.72 19.45 19.46
CA GLU A 376 -4.05 18.41 18.66
C GLU A 376 -2.54 18.66 18.51
N PHE A 377 -2.16 19.94 18.41
CA PHE A 377 -0.77 20.37 18.27
C PHE A 377 -0.01 20.29 19.59
N ASP A 378 -0.69 20.53 20.71
CA ASP A 378 -0.13 20.30 22.04
C ASP A 378 0.23 18.82 22.23
N TYR A 379 -0.65 17.90 21.80
CA TYR A 379 -0.38 16.47 21.82
C TYR A 379 0.76 16.10 20.86
N SER A 380 0.70 16.56 19.60
CA SER A 380 1.66 16.22 18.55
C SER A 380 3.07 16.73 18.88
N GLY A 381 3.18 17.97 19.35
CA GLY A 381 4.45 18.55 19.80
C GLY A 381 4.98 17.86 21.06
N SER A 382 4.12 17.36 21.96
CA SER A 382 4.56 16.54 23.10
C SER A 382 5.15 15.19 22.66
N GLN A 383 4.58 14.56 21.62
CA GLN A 383 5.16 13.34 21.04
C GLN A 383 6.50 13.62 20.36
N ALA A 384 6.65 14.75 19.67
CA ALA A 384 7.92 15.17 19.09
C ALA A 384 9.01 15.36 20.17
N ILE A 385 8.67 16.02 21.29
CA ILE A 385 9.58 16.18 22.44
C ILE A 385 9.98 14.80 22.99
N LYS A 386 9.02 13.89 23.17
CA LYS A 386 9.28 12.53 23.66
C LYS A 386 10.25 11.77 22.74
N ALA A 387 10.01 11.79 21.43
CA ALA A 387 10.88 11.14 20.45
C ALA A 387 12.31 11.70 20.48
N LEU A 388 12.46 13.03 20.53
CA LEU A 388 13.77 13.67 20.65
C LEU A 388 14.50 13.27 21.95
N LYS A 389 13.76 13.13 23.06
CA LYS A 389 14.33 12.69 24.35
C LYS A 389 14.77 11.23 24.36
N GLU A 390 13.99 10.32 23.78
CA GLU A 390 14.39 8.90 23.61
C GLU A 390 15.71 8.81 22.82
N GLU A 391 15.88 9.73 21.88
CA GLU A 391 17.07 9.88 21.06
C GLU A 391 18.19 10.72 21.72
N LYS A 392 18.03 11.13 22.98
CA LYS A 392 18.99 11.94 23.78
C LYS A 392 19.32 13.31 23.16
N ILE A 393 18.37 13.90 22.46
CA ILE A 393 18.47 15.23 21.84
C ILE A 393 17.86 16.27 22.78
N LYS A 394 18.56 17.38 23.02
CA LYS A 394 18.06 18.47 23.87
C LYS A 394 16.90 19.20 23.19
N THR A 395 15.87 19.52 23.94
CA THR A 395 14.63 20.11 23.43
C THR A 395 14.41 21.52 23.97
N VAL A 396 14.19 22.46 23.05
CA VAL A 396 13.74 23.83 23.36
C VAL A 396 12.36 24.01 22.76
N LEU A 397 11.39 24.41 23.57
CA LEU A 397 10.02 24.68 23.15
C LEU A 397 9.72 26.17 23.25
N ILE A 398 9.10 26.75 22.22
CA ILE A 398 8.41 28.03 22.33
C ILE A 398 6.91 27.76 22.25
N ASN A 399 6.16 28.11 23.29
CA ASN A 399 4.71 28.09 23.26
C ASN A 399 4.16 29.08 24.31
N PRO A 400 3.38 30.11 23.92
CA PRO A 400 2.80 31.06 24.86
C PRO A 400 1.64 30.47 25.67
N ASN A 401 1.06 29.33 25.27
CA ASN A 401 -0.02 28.68 25.99
C ASN A 401 0.51 28.04 27.29
N ILE A 402 0.17 28.66 28.43
CA ILE A 402 0.51 28.13 29.76
C ILE A 402 -0.37 26.96 30.19
N ALA A 403 -1.52 26.77 29.55
CA ALA A 403 -2.55 25.82 29.95
C ALA A 403 -2.49 24.52 29.14
N THR A 404 -1.28 23.98 28.92
CA THR A 404 -1.07 22.75 28.16
C THR A 404 -0.06 21.79 28.76
N VAL A 405 -0.26 20.49 28.49
CA VAL A 405 0.69 19.43 28.87
C VAL A 405 2.04 19.64 28.19
N GLN A 406 2.07 20.24 27.00
CA GLN A 406 3.30 20.49 26.24
C GLN A 406 4.29 21.39 27.00
N THR A 407 3.80 22.34 27.79
CA THR A 407 4.60 23.31 28.56
C THR A 407 4.79 22.90 30.02
N SER A 408 4.36 21.70 30.40
CA SER A 408 4.53 21.17 31.76
C SER A 408 6.01 20.97 32.10
N LYS A 409 6.35 21.17 33.39
CA LYS A 409 7.72 21.02 33.89
C LYS A 409 8.24 19.62 33.60
N GLY A 410 9.41 19.55 32.95
CA GLY A 410 10.06 18.29 32.59
C GLY A 410 9.63 17.72 31.24
N MET A 411 8.63 18.31 30.55
CA MET A 411 8.26 17.91 29.19
C MET A 411 9.40 18.23 28.22
N ALA A 412 9.65 19.50 27.90
CA ALA A 412 10.87 19.95 27.23
C ALA A 412 12.00 20.23 28.24
N ASP A 413 13.25 20.26 27.79
CA ASP A 413 14.39 20.64 28.64
C ASP A 413 14.38 22.14 28.97
N LYS A 414 13.91 22.95 28.02
CA LYS A 414 13.68 24.39 28.23
C LYS A 414 12.42 24.85 27.51
N VAL A 415 11.62 25.68 28.19
CA VAL A 415 10.37 26.23 27.67
C VAL A 415 10.45 27.75 27.69
N TYR A 416 10.08 28.38 26.58
CA TYR A 416 9.91 29.81 26.42
C TYR A 416 8.42 30.12 26.22
N PHE A 417 7.86 30.89 27.15
CA PHE A 417 6.50 31.40 27.04
C PHE A 417 6.49 32.71 26.25
N LEU A 418 6.81 32.63 24.97
CA LEU A 418 6.87 33.76 24.04
C LEU A 418 5.89 33.58 22.88
N PRO A 419 5.40 34.68 22.27
CA PRO A 419 4.64 34.61 21.03
C PRO A 419 5.43 33.91 19.91
N ILE A 420 4.74 33.18 19.04
CA ILE A 420 5.33 32.55 17.86
C ILE A 420 5.37 33.56 16.71
N LEU A 421 6.25 34.56 16.85
CA LEU A 421 6.51 35.57 15.82
C LEU A 421 7.99 35.54 15.45
N PRO A 422 8.36 35.87 14.19
CA PRO A 422 9.74 35.77 13.71
C PRO A 422 10.76 36.46 14.62
N GLU A 423 10.45 37.65 15.13
CA GLU A 423 11.33 38.42 16.02
C GLU A 423 11.69 37.70 17.34
N TYR A 424 10.71 37.04 17.98
CA TYR A 424 10.93 36.31 19.24
C TYR A 424 11.59 34.96 18.98
N VAL A 425 11.21 34.29 17.90
CA VAL A 425 11.82 33.03 17.51
C VAL A 425 13.29 33.23 17.14
N GLU A 426 13.65 34.30 16.42
CA GLU A 426 15.04 34.64 16.13
C GLU A 426 15.85 34.86 17.43
N GLN A 427 15.30 35.59 18.41
CA GLN A 427 15.98 35.80 19.69
C GLN A 427 16.29 34.49 20.43
N VAL A 428 15.34 33.53 20.40
CA VAL A 428 15.56 32.20 20.98
C VAL A 428 16.60 31.43 20.18
N ILE A 429 16.57 31.47 18.84
CA ILE A 429 17.59 30.86 17.99
C ILE A 429 18.98 31.44 18.31
N GLN A 430 19.10 32.76 18.42
CA GLN A 430 20.36 33.44 18.73
C GLN A 430 20.91 33.04 20.10
N SER A 431 20.04 32.89 21.10
CA SER A 431 20.40 32.52 22.47
C SER A 431 20.73 31.02 22.62
N GLU A 432 19.90 30.15 22.05
CA GLU A 432 19.98 28.71 22.24
C GLU A 432 20.88 28.01 21.24
N ARG A 433 21.10 28.59 20.05
CA ARG A 433 21.87 27.98 18.95
C ARG A 433 21.47 26.51 18.69
N PRO A 434 20.19 26.25 18.35
CA PRO A 434 19.75 24.90 18.03
C PRO A 434 20.38 24.44 16.70
N ASP A 435 20.67 23.15 16.56
CA ASP A 435 21.16 22.58 15.30
C ASP A 435 20.01 22.37 14.30
N GLY A 436 18.77 22.29 14.80
CA GLY A 436 17.60 22.18 13.95
C GLY A 436 16.29 22.66 14.57
N VAL A 437 15.28 22.79 13.73
CA VAL A 437 13.94 23.28 14.10
C VAL A 437 12.84 22.38 13.53
N LEU A 438 11.78 22.18 14.31
CA LEU A 438 10.56 21.49 13.90
C LEU A 438 9.40 22.50 13.81
N LEU A 439 8.85 22.61 12.59
CA LEU A 439 7.79 23.59 12.25
C LEU A 439 6.41 22.95 12.11
N THR A 440 6.34 21.63 11.92
CA THR A 440 5.13 20.89 11.52
C THR A 440 4.22 20.46 12.69
N PHE A 441 4.60 20.78 13.93
CA PHE A 441 3.85 20.37 15.13
C PHE A 441 3.09 21.50 15.83
N GLY A 442 3.14 22.73 15.31
CA GLY A 442 2.50 23.91 15.88
C GLY A 442 1.41 24.54 14.99
N GLY A 443 0.83 23.76 14.08
CA GLY A 443 -0.21 24.24 13.15
C GLY A 443 0.25 25.39 12.24
N GLN A 444 -0.71 26.13 11.67
CA GLN A 444 -0.45 27.25 10.76
C GLN A 444 0.44 28.34 11.38
N THR A 445 0.32 28.56 12.69
CA THR A 445 1.08 29.62 13.38
C THR A 445 2.58 29.34 13.31
N ALA A 446 2.99 28.11 13.64
CA ALA A 446 4.38 27.67 13.51
C ALA A 446 4.84 27.61 12.06
N LEU A 447 4.00 27.12 11.14
CA LEU A 447 4.33 27.03 9.71
C LEU A 447 4.56 28.41 9.10
N ASN A 448 3.64 29.36 9.28
CA ASN A 448 3.77 30.72 8.74
C ASN A 448 4.99 31.44 9.34
N CYS A 449 5.22 31.29 10.65
CA CYS A 449 6.43 31.83 11.28
C CYS A 449 7.70 31.23 10.69
N GLY A 450 7.72 29.91 10.45
CA GLY A 450 8.83 29.22 9.80
C GLY A 450 9.09 29.69 8.37
N VAL A 451 8.06 29.86 7.55
CA VAL A 451 8.18 30.38 6.18
C VAL A 451 8.75 31.81 6.19
N GLU A 452 8.29 32.66 7.11
CA GLU A 452 8.79 34.03 7.20
C GLU A 452 10.26 34.09 7.67
N LEU A 453 10.64 33.25 8.64
CA LEU A 453 12.05 33.11 9.06
C LEU A 453 12.95 32.63 7.92
N GLN A 454 12.45 31.74 7.06
CA GLN A 454 13.15 31.29 5.86
C GLN A 454 13.32 32.45 4.86
N ASN A 455 12.26 33.21 4.59
CA ASN A 455 12.30 34.36 3.68
C ASN A 455 13.28 35.45 4.15
N GLN A 456 13.39 35.63 5.46
CA GLN A 456 14.35 36.55 6.08
C GLN A 456 15.79 36.00 6.16
N GLY A 457 16.04 34.77 5.70
CA GLY A 457 17.36 34.14 5.72
C GLY A 457 17.87 33.79 7.13
N ILE A 458 16.97 33.70 8.13
CA ILE A 458 17.35 33.50 9.54
C ILE A 458 17.93 32.10 9.76
N PHE A 459 17.35 31.07 9.15
CA PHE A 459 17.87 29.71 9.30
C PHE A 459 19.29 29.55 8.75
N GLU A 460 19.59 30.18 7.60
CA GLU A 460 20.93 30.21 7.02
C GLU A 460 21.90 31.03 7.89
N LYS A 461 21.47 32.21 8.34
CA LYS A 461 22.27 33.10 9.22
C LYS A 461 22.76 32.41 10.50
N TYR A 462 21.99 31.49 11.06
CA TYR A 462 22.31 30.80 12.31
C TYR A 462 22.65 29.32 12.14
N ASP A 463 22.76 28.82 10.91
CA ASP A 463 23.00 27.40 10.57
C ASP A 463 22.02 26.43 11.25
N VAL A 464 20.72 26.77 11.21
CA VAL A 464 19.65 25.96 11.79
C VAL A 464 18.96 25.15 10.69
N LYS A 465 18.97 23.82 10.81
CA LYS A 465 18.34 22.95 9.82
C LYS A 465 16.86 22.73 10.10
N ILE A 466 16.03 22.83 9.07
CA ILE A 466 14.63 22.46 9.17
C ILE A 466 14.54 20.93 9.13
N LEU A 467 13.99 20.33 10.18
CA LEU A 467 13.90 18.88 10.33
C LEU A 467 12.55 18.37 9.80
N GLY A 468 12.57 17.25 9.08
CA GLY A 468 11.36 16.64 8.51
C GLY A 468 11.06 17.16 7.11
N THR A 469 9.80 17.52 6.85
CA THR A 469 9.37 18.05 5.54
C THR A 469 10.14 19.33 5.19
N PRO A 470 10.83 19.40 4.04
CA PRO A 470 11.53 20.60 3.61
C PRO A 470 10.58 21.81 3.52
N ILE A 471 11.09 23.00 3.82
CA ILE A 471 10.29 24.24 3.76
C ILE A 471 9.76 24.53 2.35
N SER A 472 10.51 24.16 1.31
CA SER A 472 10.05 24.23 -0.07
C SER A 472 8.80 23.39 -0.30
N SER A 473 8.77 22.15 0.21
CA SER A 473 7.58 21.30 0.14
C SER A 473 6.41 21.88 0.92
N ILE A 474 6.65 22.49 2.09
CA ILE A 474 5.60 23.20 2.85
C ILE A 474 5.01 24.32 2.00
N ILE A 475 5.84 25.20 1.44
CA ILE A 475 5.40 26.32 0.58
C ILE A 475 4.62 25.80 -0.63
N GLU A 476 5.12 24.76 -1.29
CA GLU A 476 4.47 24.14 -2.46
C GLU A 476 3.12 23.50 -2.14
N THR A 477 2.89 23.05 -0.91
CA THR A 477 1.60 22.49 -0.49
C THR A 477 0.61 23.53 0.00
N GLU A 478 1.10 24.64 0.57
CA GLU A 478 0.27 25.74 1.08
C GLU A 478 -0.19 26.67 -0.06
N ASP A 479 0.67 26.92 -1.05
CA ASP A 479 0.29 27.62 -2.28
C ASP A 479 -0.44 26.67 -3.23
N ARG A 480 -1.72 26.95 -3.48
CA ARG A 480 -2.59 26.07 -4.26
C ARG A 480 -2.24 26.03 -5.75
N LYS A 481 -1.63 27.07 -6.29
CA LYS A 481 -1.14 27.08 -7.68
C LYS A 481 0.07 26.16 -7.79
N LEU A 482 1.04 26.32 -6.90
CA LEU A 482 2.22 25.44 -6.84
C LEU A 482 1.80 23.98 -6.60
N PHE A 483 0.84 23.75 -5.70
CA PHE A 483 0.29 22.43 -5.44
C PHE A 483 -0.34 21.82 -6.70
N ALA A 484 -1.20 22.56 -7.40
CA ALA A 484 -1.83 22.10 -8.64
C ALA A 484 -0.79 21.77 -9.73
N GLU A 485 0.23 22.61 -9.88
CA GLU A 485 1.35 22.38 -10.79
C GLU A 485 2.14 21.12 -10.42
N ARG A 486 2.41 20.88 -9.12
CA ARG A 486 3.10 19.69 -8.63
C ARG A 486 2.28 18.41 -8.86
N VAL A 487 0.98 18.44 -8.59
CA VAL A 487 0.07 17.31 -8.83
C VAL A 487 -0.03 17.02 -10.34
N SER A 488 -0.12 18.06 -11.18
CA SER A 488 -0.19 17.92 -12.64
C SER A 488 1.09 17.32 -13.24
N LYS A 489 2.27 17.64 -12.69
CA LYS A 489 3.56 17.06 -13.14
C LYS A 489 3.62 15.53 -13.07
N ILE A 490 2.84 14.91 -12.18
CA ILE A 490 2.75 13.45 -12.05
C ILE A 490 1.48 12.86 -12.71
N GLY A 491 0.77 13.65 -13.53
CA GLY A 491 -0.47 13.24 -14.18
C GLY A 491 -1.70 13.23 -13.27
N GLY A 492 -1.57 13.70 -12.02
CA GLY A 492 -2.70 13.87 -11.11
C GLY A 492 -3.60 15.03 -11.52
N GLN A 493 -4.81 15.06 -10.95
CA GLN A 493 -5.81 16.07 -11.25
C GLN A 493 -6.28 16.75 -9.97
N VAL A 494 -6.47 18.06 -10.02
CA VAL A 494 -7.12 18.85 -8.98
C VAL A 494 -8.43 19.42 -9.51
N ALA A 495 -9.36 19.75 -8.61
CA ALA A 495 -10.55 20.49 -8.99
C ALA A 495 -10.14 21.78 -9.72
N PRO A 496 -10.80 22.15 -10.83
CA PRO A 496 -10.56 23.43 -11.48
C PRO A 496 -10.73 24.57 -10.48
N SER A 497 -9.72 25.43 -10.38
CA SER A 497 -9.68 26.50 -9.39
C SER A 497 -8.93 27.72 -9.90
N CYS A 498 -9.20 28.88 -9.30
CA CYS A 498 -8.52 30.14 -9.60
C CYS A 498 -8.16 30.85 -8.28
N ALA A 499 -6.90 31.26 -8.16
CA ALA A 499 -6.49 32.21 -7.12
C ALA A 499 -6.85 33.63 -7.57
N VAL A 500 -7.51 34.38 -6.69
CA VAL A 500 -8.04 35.72 -6.95
C VAL A 500 -7.69 36.65 -5.79
N TYR A 501 -7.51 37.94 -6.10
CA TYR A 501 -7.07 38.96 -5.13
C TYR A 501 -8.10 40.07 -4.94
N SER A 502 -9.22 40.01 -5.66
CA SER A 502 -10.31 40.97 -5.56
C SER A 502 -11.66 40.31 -5.72
N ILE A 503 -12.71 40.98 -5.23
CA ILE A 503 -14.11 40.53 -5.39
C ILE A 503 -14.45 40.42 -6.88
N GLN A 504 -13.96 41.32 -7.72
CA GLN A 504 -14.23 41.31 -9.16
C GLN A 504 -13.61 40.08 -9.82
N GLU A 505 -12.34 39.79 -9.53
CA GLU A 505 -11.68 38.58 -10.00
C GLU A 505 -12.40 37.31 -9.52
N ALA A 506 -12.91 37.30 -8.29
CA ALA A 506 -13.68 36.17 -7.77
C ALA A 506 -14.95 35.91 -8.60
N LEU A 507 -15.71 36.96 -8.93
CA LEU A 507 -16.90 36.87 -9.77
C LEU A 507 -16.58 36.38 -11.18
N GLU A 508 -15.50 36.90 -11.79
CA GLU A 508 -15.03 36.48 -13.11
C GLU A 508 -14.55 35.02 -13.12
N ALA A 509 -13.87 34.58 -12.06
CA ALA A 509 -13.46 33.20 -11.90
C ALA A 509 -14.67 32.28 -11.80
N ALA A 510 -15.70 32.65 -11.03
CA ALA A 510 -16.89 31.83 -10.88
C ALA A 510 -17.71 31.71 -12.19
N GLU A 511 -17.72 32.75 -13.04
CA GLU A 511 -18.32 32.66 -14.38
C GLU A 511 -17.61 31.65 -15.27
N LYS A 512 -16.27 31.57 -15.16
CA LYS A 512 -15.47 30.59 -15.92
C LYS A 512 -15.63 29.16 -15.39
N LEU A 513 -15.68 29.01 -14.06
CA LEU A 513 -15.76 27.71 -13.40
C LEU A 513 -17.18 27.12 -13.41
N GLY A 514 -18.19 28.00 -13.46
CA GLY A 514 -19.60 27.67 -13.33
C GLY A 514 -20.02 27.51 -11.87
N TYR A 515 -21.16 28.09 -11.50
CA TYR A 515 -21.78 27.90 -10.19
C TYR A 515 -22.40 26.50 -10.05
N PRO A 516 -22.47 25.94 -8.83
CA PRO A 516 -21.95 26.48 -7.57
C PRO A 516 -20.41 26.40 -7.47
N VAL A 517 -19.83 27.34 -6.74
CA VAL A 517 -18.39 27.41 -6.44
C VAL A 517 -18.13 27.34 -4.94
N MET A 518 -16.93 26.93 -4.56
CA MET A 518 -16.42 26.98 -3.19
C MET A 518 -15.38 28.10 -3.08
N VAL A 519 -15.54 28.97 -2.08
CA VAL A 519 -14.61 30.05 -1.74
C VAL A 519 -13.75 29.59 -0.56
N ARG A 520 -12.44 29.78 -0.63
CA ARG A 520 -11.50 29.49 0.47
C ARG A 520 -10.47 30.59 0.63
N ALA A 521 -10.15 30.96 1.87
CA ALA A 521 -9.04 31.86 2.15
C ALA A 521 -7.70 31.12 2.13
N ALA A 522 -6.68 31.69 1.50
CA ALA A 522 -5.32 31.15 1.53
C ALA A 522 -4.68 31.22 2.92
N PHE A 523 -3.68 30.37 3.19
CA PHE A 523 -2.90 30.31 4.45
C PHE A 523 -3.77 30.23 5.73
N SER A 524 -4.93 29.56 5.65
CA SER A 524 -5.88 29.42 6.74
C SER A 524 -6.23 27.95 7.00
N LEU A 525 -6.53 27.63 8.27
CA LEU A 525 -7.00 26.31 8.70
C LEU A 525 -8.45 26.38 9.18
N GLY A 526 -9.13 25.22 9.20
CA GLY A 526 -10.48 25.10 9.76
C GLY A 526 -11.60 25.76 8.94
N GLY A 527 -11.32 26.17 7.69
CA GLY A 527 -12.34 26.79 6.82
C GLY A 527 -12.69 28.24 7.18
N LEU A 528 -11.81 28.94 7.90
CA LEU A 528 -12.01 30.36 8.22
C LEU A 528 -12.20 31.16 6.92
N GLY A 529 -13.33 31.87 6.80
CA GLY A 529 -13.66 32.63 5.58
C GLY A 529 -13.97 31.77 4.35
N SER A 530 -14.25 30.47 4.52
CA SER A 530 -14.61 29.56 3.43
C SER A 530 -16.14 29.35 3.36
N GLY A 531 -16.67 29.09 2.17
CA GLY A 531 -18.11 28.86 2.00
C GLY A 531 -18.49 28.52 0.56
N PHE A 532 -19.68 27.95 0.38
CA PHE A 532 -20.25 27.68 -0.94
C PHE A 532 -21.06 28.89 -1.43
N ALA A 533 -20.90 29.23 -2.70
CA ALA A 533 -21.73 30.20 -3.39
C ALA A 533 -22.39 29.54 -4.59
N SER A 534 -23.71 29.55 -4.62
CA SER A 534 -24.53 29.13 -5.77
C SER A 534 -24.88 30.31 -6.67
N THR A 535 -24.70 31.54 -6.18
CA THR A 535 -25.04 32.77 -6.90
C THR A 535 -23.94 33.83 -6.76
N LYS A 536 -23.98 34.85 -7.64
CA LYS A 536 -23.07 36.00 -7.60
C LYS A 536 -23.15 36.77 -6.28
N ASP A 537 -24.35 36.94 -5.74
CA ASP A 537 -24.57 37.73 -4.52
C ASP A 537 -23.99 37.01 -3.30
N GLU A 538 -24.18 35.69 -3.22
CA GLU A 538 -23.55 34.84 -2.20
C GLU A 538 -22.02 34.90 -2.30
N LEU A 539 -21.47 34.79 -3.51
CA LEU A 539 -20.03 34.86 -3.74
C LEU A 539 -19.46 36.22 -3.31
N LYS A 540 -20.14 37.31 -3.65
CA LYS A 540 -19.72 38.66 -3.30
C LYS A 540 -19.66 38.84 -1.78
N ALA A 541 -20.67 38.38 -1.06
CA ALA A 541 -20.71 38.45 0.40
C ALA A 541 -19.56 37.65 1.04
N LEU A 542 -19.34 36.41 0.57
CA LEU A 542 -18.26 35.55 1.05
C LEU A 542 -16.88 36.13 0.75
N ALA A 543 -16.65 36.60 -0.48
CA ALA A 543 -15.36 37.16 -0.89
C ALA A 543 -15.01 38.42 -0.09
N GLN A 544 -16.00 39.27 0.22
CA GLN A 544 -15.79 40.46 1.03
C GLN A 544 -15.36 40.12 2.46
N GLN A 545 -15.99 39.11 3.07
CA GLN A 545 -15.61 38.66 4.40
C GLN A 545 -14.23 38.00 4.41
N ALA A 546 -13.93 37.17 3.41
CA ALA A 546 -12.70 36.41 3.36
C ALA A 546 -11.46 37.29 3.06
N LEU A 547 -11.60 38.29 2.19
CA LEU A 547 -10.52 39.25 1.88
C LEU A 547 -10.17 40.18 3.06
N ALA A 548 -11.04 40.28 4.08
CA ALA A 548 -10.72 41.00 5.31
C ALA A 548 -9.67 40.27 6.18
N HIS A 549 -9.48 38.97 5.96
CA HIS A 549 -8.60 38.12 6.75
C HIS A 549 -7.45 37.49 5.95
N SER A 550 -7.55 37.46 4.61
CA SER A 550 -6.51 36.95 3.72
C SER A 550 -6.37 37.86 2.50
N SER A 551 -5.13 38.07 2.04
CA SER A 551 -4.86 38.82 0.81
C SER A 551 -5.18 38.04 -0.47
N GLN A 552 -5.47 36.74 -0.37
CA GLN A 552 -5.76 35.86 -1.50
C GLN A 552 -6.94 34.94 -1.17
N LEU A 553 -7.86 34.82 -2.14
CA LEU A 553 -8.94 33.84 -2.14
C LEU A 553 -8.76 32.81 -3.25
N ILE A 554 -9.44 31.69 -3.06
CA ILE A 554 -9.45 30.58 -4.01
C ILE A 554 -10.89 30.25 -4.32
N ILE A 555 -11.22 30.28 -5.61
CA ILE A 555 -12.53 29.89 -6.12
C ILE A 555 -12.36 28.53 -6.79
N ASP A 556 -13.01 27.51 -6.25
CA ASP A 556 -13.02 26.16 -6.79
C ASP A 556 -14.38 25.82 -7.40
N LYS A 557 -14.35 25.01 -8.45
CA LYS A 557 -15.58 24.32 -8.89
C LYS A 557 -16.09 23.44 -7.76
N SER A 558 -17.38 23.58 -7.42
CA SER A 558 -17.97 22.74 -6.37
C SER A 558 -17.96 21.27 -6.77
N LEU A 559 -17.51 20.42 -5.84
CA LEU A 559 -17.60 18.97 -5.90
C LEU A 559 -18.58 18.43 -4.85
N GLN A 560 -19.56 19.25 -4.46
CA GLN A 560 -20.60 18.84 -3.50
C GLN A 560 -21.38 17.65 -4.08
N GLY A 561 -21.43 16.57 -3.30
CA GLY A 561 -22.08 15.30 -3.63
C GLY A 561 -22.63 14.61 -2.39
#